data_AF-A0A8C4KCV6-F1
#
_entry.id   AF-A0A8C4KCV6-F1
#
_cell.length_a   1.000
_cell.length_b   1.000
_cell.length_c   1.000
_cell.angle_alpha   90.00
_cell.angle_beta   90.00
_cell.angle_gamma   90.00
#
_symmetry.space_group_name_H-M   'P 1'
#
loop_
_entity.id
_entity.type
_entity.pdbx_description
1 polymer ?
#
loop_
_entity_poly.entity_id
_entity_poly.type
_entity_poly.pdbx_seq_one_letter_code
_entity_poly.pdbx_strand_id
1 'polypeptide(L)'
;MASTRQAERDSEEEKQPSSAAGQEEQQGQRRLSFKCLRSFQHKIGEDNWRRQQDSGLKPGALLPAQDPEEKKIALELLETEQAYVSRLHLLDQVFYTELMKEAKNGKTVPEEVVKMIFSNLSSIYQFHAKFFLPELQKRMEDWSSNPRIGDVIQKLAPFLKMYGEYVKNFDKAVELITVWSEKSPPFQELIADIQVCANLTLQHHMLEPVQRIPRYELLLKDYVRKLPPESPDRADAESKGSGWLCPWWGAAGWVYRGTDSP
;
A
#
# COMPACT_ATOMS: atom_id res chain seq x y z
N MET A 1 -57.45 54.17 49.71
CA MET A 1 -57.34 53.78 51.12
C MET A 1 -57.12 52.28 51.18
N ALA A 2 -55.97 51.89 51.74
CA ALA A 2 -55.52 50.62 52.32
C ALA A 2 -55.78 49.27 51.59
N SER A 3 -54.94 48.24 51.65
CA SER A 3 -53.52 47.99 51.99
C SER A 3 -53.44 46.46 52.18
N THR A 4 -52.53 45.82 51.44
CA THR A 4 -51.65 44.72 51.91
C THR A 4 -52.23 43.38 52.40
N ARG A 5 -51.78 42.29 51.74
CA ARG A 5 -50.96 41.23 52.37
C ARG A 5 -50.22 40.37 51.34
N GLN A 6 -48.89 40.48 51.36
CA GLN A 6 -47.92 39.51 50.86
C GLN A 6 -47.85 38.29 51.80
N ALA A 7 -47.47 37.14 51.25
CA ALA A 7 -46.72 36.11 51.95
C ALA A 7 -45.74 35.45 50.96
N GLU A 8 -44.48 35.39 51.36
CA GLU A 8 -43.32 34.83 50.66
C GLU A 8 -43.10 33.34 51.03
N ARG A 9 -42.23 32.68 50.24
CA ARG A 9 -41.31 31.56 50.58
C ARG A 9 -41.90 30.16 50.85
N ASP A 10 -41.51 29.17 50.05
CA ASP A 10 -40.29 28.39 50.31
C ASP A 10 -39.89 27.50 49.11
N SER A 11 -38.58 27.24 49.06
CA SER A 11 -37.83 26.42 48.11
C SER A 11 -38.10 24.94 48.30
N GLU A 12 -38.15 24.14 47.22
CA GLU A 12 -37.57 22.79 47.24
C GLU A 12 -37.28 22.27 45.83
N GLU A 13 -36.02 21.89 45.67
CA GLU A 13 -35.35 21.28 44.55
C GLU A 13 -35.71 19.80 44.52
N GLU A 14 -36.35 19.32 43.45
CA GLU A 14 -36.48 17.88 43.22
C GLU A 14 -36.02 17.47 41.83
N LYS A 15 -35.28 16.37 41.83
CA LYS A 15 -34.23 15.95 40.92
C LYS A 15 -34.74 14.74 40.14
N GLN A 16 -34.73 14.82 38.79
CA GLN A 16 -34.50 13.76 37.77
C GLN A 16 -35.10 12.34 37.95
N PRO A 17 -35.46 11.60 36.85
CA PRO A 17 -34.46 11.26 35.82
C PRO A 17 -34.91 11.09 34.36
N SER A 18 -33.95 11.44 33.49
CA SER A 18 -33.51 10.81 32.24
C SER A 18 -34.51 10.05 31.34
N SER A 19 -34.59 10.46 30.08
CA SER A 19 -34.73 9.53 28.95
C SER A 19 -33.91 10.01 27.74
N ALA A 20 -32.59 9.85 27.83
CA ALA A 20 -31.73 9.85 26.66
C ALA A 20 -31.76 8.43 26.07
N ALA A 21 -32.78 8.13 25.28
CA ALA A 21 -32.87 6.89 24.50
C ALA A 21 -33.20 7.29 23.06
N GLY A 22 -32.17 7.40 22.22
CA GLY A 22 -32.36 7.76 20.81
C GLY A 22 -31.10 8.01 19.99
N GLN A 23 -29.90 7.74 20.50
CA GLN A 23 -28.65 7.92 19.74
C GLN A 23 -27.61 6.85 20.08
N GLU A 24 -27.90 5.58 19.82
CA GLU A 24 -26.86 4.52 19.91
C GLU A 24 -26.79 3.59 18.68
N GLU A 25 -27.59 3.80 17.65
CA GLU A 25 -27.69 2.83 16.55
C GLU A 25 -26.87 3.14 15.27
N GLN A 26 -26.07 4.22 15.24
CA GLN A 26 -25.18 4.52 14.09
C GLN A 26 -23.70 4.14 14.32
N GLN A 27 -23.31 3.71 15.53
CA GLN A 27 -21.93 3.35 15.84
C GLN A 27 -21.58 1.90 15.44
N GLY A 28 -22.58 1.03 15.24
CA GLY A 28 -22.40 -0.38 14.89
C GLY A 28 -21.89 -0.62 13.46
N GLN A 29 -22.15 0.31 12.53
CA GLN A 29 -21.84 0.12 11.11
C GLN A 29 -20.37 0.44 10.77
N ARG A 30 -19.70 1.29 11.56
CA ARG A 30 -18.27 1.60 11.42
C ARG A 30 -17.37 0.39 11.70
N ARG A 31 -17.80 -0.53 12.59
CA ARG A 31 -17.02 -1.69 13.05
C ARG A 31 -16.86 -2.82 12.03
N LEU A 32 -17.69 -2.87 10.99
CA LEU A 32 -17.68 -3.97 10.02
C LEU A 32 -16.50 -3.85 9.04
N SER A 33 -16.09 -2.63 8.67
CA SER A 33 -14.89 -2.37 7.84
C SER A 33 -13.58 -2.74 8.56
N PHE A 34 -13.49 -2.45 9.86
CA PHE A 34 -12.29 -2.72 10.67
C PHE A 34 -12.01 -4.19 10.96
N LYS A 35 -13.02 -5.08 10.95
CA LYS A 35 -12.78 -6.53 11.09
C LYS A 35 -12.05 -7.11 9.88
N CYS A 36 -12.28 -6.57 8.68
CA CYS A 36 -11.57 -6.95 7.46
C CYS A 36 -10.07 -6.59 7.53
N LEU A 37 -9.74 -5.42 8.12
CA LEU A 37 -8.36 -4.95 8.32
C LEU A 37 -7.56 -5.80 9.32
N ARG A 38 -8.23 -6.39 10.32
CA ARG A 38 -7.55 -7.26 11.31
C ARG A 38 -7.11 -8.60 10.71
N SER A 39 -7.87 -9.16 9.78
CA SER A 39 -7.46 -10.36 9.01
C SER A 39 -6.33 -10.05 8.03
N PHE A 40 -6.26 -8.82 7.55
CA PHE A 40 -5.25 -8.33 6.62
C PHE A 40 -3.86 -8.16 7.29
N GLN A 41 -3.85 -7.79 8.57
CA GLN A 41 -2.65 -7.64 9.41
C GLN A 41 -1.77 -8.91 9.50
N HIS A 42 -2.38 -10.10 9.46
CA HIS A 42 -1.65 -11.37 9.57
C HIS A 42 -0.85 -11.75 8.32
N LYS A 43 -1.12 -11.12 7.17
CA LYS A 43 -0.39 -11.35 5.89
C LYS A 43 0.76 -10.37 5.65
N ILE A 44 0.91 -9.40 6.54
CA ILE A 44 1.77 -8.22 6.36
C ILE A 44 3.08 -8.31 7.14
N GLY A 45 3.18 -9.23 8.11
CA GLY A 45 4.20 -9.23 9.16
C GLY A 45 5.58 -9.81 8.83
N GLU A 46 5.94 -10.09 7.58
CA GLU A 46 7.20 -10.81 7.23
C GLU A 46 8.18 -10.01 6.35
N ASP A 47 8.33 -8.71 6.61
CA ASP A 47 9.35 -7.90 5.94
C ASP A 47 10.73 -8.03 6.64
N ASN A 48 11.39 -9.17 6.46
CA ASN A 48 12.81 -9.37 6.79
C ASN A 48 13.64 -9.48 5.49
N TRP A 49 13.79 -8.35 4.79
CA TRP A 49 14.23 -8.31 3.39
C TRP A 49 15.69 -8.73 3.10
N ARG A 50 16.54 -9.12 4.07
CA ARG A 50 17.94 -9.55 3.76
C ARG A 50 18.79 -10.22 4.86
N ARG A 51 18.24 -11.07 5.75
CA ARG A 51 19.08 -11.88 6.66
C ARG A 51 18.70 -13.36 6.69
N GLN A 52 19.32 -14.12 5.80
CA GLN A 52 20.18 -15.28 6.08
C GLN A 52 20.15 -16.23 4.88
N GLN A 53 21.15 -16.10 4.00
CA GLN A 53 21.76 -17.27 3.38
C GLN A 53 23.28 -17.08 3.42
N ASP A 54 23.83 -17.17 4.63
CA ASP A 54 25.12 -17.83 4.79
C ASP A 54 24.98 -18.86 5.91
N SER A 55 24.90 -20.13 5.52
CA SER A 55 25.15 -21.26 6.41
C SER A 55 25.49 -22.48 5.57
N GLY A 56 26.79 -22.65 5.35
CA GLY A 56 27.50 -23.91 5.64
C GLY A 56 26.92 -25.21 5.10
N LEU A 57 27.62 -25.77 4.11
CA LEU A 57 27.57 -27.18 3.70
C LEU A 57 27.42 -28.18 4.86
N LYS A 58 26.56 -29.19 4.65
CA LYS A 58 26.83 -30.58 5.07
C LYS A 58 26.49 -31.57 3.94
N PRO A 59 27.40 -32.47 3.56
CA PRO A 59 27.11 -33.54 2.61
C PRO A 59 26.45 -34.74 3.31
N GLY A 60 25.37 -35.27 2.73
CA GLY A 60 24.87 -36.61 3.07
C GLY A 60 23.44 -36.68 3.59
N ALA A 61 22.47 -36.35 2.74
CA ALA A 61 21.11 -36.90 2.78
C ALA A 61 20.51 -36.72 1.38
N LEU A 62 19.84 -37.74 0.82
CA LEU A 62 19.05 -37.58 -0.39
C LEU A 62 17.92 -36.58 -0.09
N LEU A 63 18.12 -35.32 -0.49
CA LEU A 63 17.10 -34.29 -0.40
C LEU A 63 16.18 -34.40 -1.63
N PRO A 64 14.86 -34.15 -1.49
CA PRO A 64 13.99 -33.99 -2.64
C PRO A 64 14.60 -32.94 -3.57
N ALA A 65 14.47 -33.16 -4.89
CA ALA A 65 15.06 -32.30 -5.91
C ALA A 65 14.83 -30.83 -5.54
N GLN A 66 15.91 -30.12 -5.22
CA GLN A 66 15.81 -28.70 -4.88
C GLN A 66 15.20 -28.00 -6.09
N ASP A 67 14.18 -27.17 -5.85
CA ASP A 67 13.60 -26.36 -6.92
C ASP A 67 14.73 -25.60 -7.65
N PRO A 68 14.67 -25.50 -8.99
CA PRO A 68 15.63 -24.72 -9.75
C PRO A 68 15.73 -23.29 -9.21
N GLU A 69 16.93 -22.72 -9.21
CA GLU A 69 17.21 -21.41 -8.60
C GLU A 69 16.37 -20.28 -9.23
N GLU A 70 16.12 -20.36 -10.53
CA GLU A 70 15.25 -19.45 -11.28
C GLU A 70 13.79 -19.53 -10.82
N LYS A 71 13.32 -20.72 -10.44
CA LYS A 71 11.97 -20.93 -9.90
C LYS A 71 11.84 -20.31 -8.51
N LYS A 72 12.88 -20.37 -7.67
CA LYS A 72 12.89 -19.70 -6.36
C LYS A 72 12.73 -18.19 -6.50
N ILE A 73 13.42 -17.58 -7.45
CA ILE A 73 13.30 -16.13 -7.73
C ILE A 73 11.91 -15.78 -8.29
N ALA A 74 11.34 -16.66 -9.13
CA ALA A 74 9.98 -16.48 -9.62
C ALA A 74 8.92 -16.57 -8.50
N LEU A 75 9.10 -17.49 -7.54
CA LEU A 75 8.27 -17.58 -6.34
C LEU A 75 8.40 -16.32 -5.48
N GLU A 76 9.62 -15.85 -5.23
CA GLU A 76 9.86 -14.60 -4.50
C GLU A 76 9.18 -13.41 -5.21
N LEU A 77 9.26 -13.33 -6.54
CA LEU A 77 8.55 -12.29 -7.29
C LEU A 77 7.04 -12.35 -7.04
N LEU A 78 6.44 -13.54 -7.11
CA LEU A 78 5.00 -13.73 -6.87
C LEU A 78 4.61 -13.37 -5.43
N GLU A 79 5.32 -13.88 -4.43
CA GLU A 79 5.03 -13.65 -3.01
C GLU A 79 5.11 -12.15 -2.68
N THR A 80 6.18 -11.51 -3.11
CA THR A 80 6.37 -10.08 -2.89
C THR A 80 5.41 -9.23 -3.71
N GLU A 81 4.92 -9.73 -4.86
CA GLU A 81 3.87 -9.07 -5.64
C GLU A 81 2.52 -9.15 -4.94
N GLN A 82 2.18 -10.31 -4.37
CA GLN A 82 0.96 -10.50 -3.61
C GLN A 82 0.91 -9.55 -2.41
N ALA A 83 2.03 -9.37 -1.72
CA ALA A 83 2.18 -8.39 -0.64
C ALA A 83 2.02 -6.96 -1.17
N TYR A 84 2.69 -6.61 -2.27
CA TYR A 84 2.59 -5.27 -2.86
C TYR A 84 1.17 -4.91 -3.32
N VAL A 85 0.47 -5.82 -4.00
CA VAL A 85 -0.95 -5.63 -4.40
C VAL A 85 -1.85 -5.44 -3.18
N SER A 86 -1.56 -6.16 -2.10
CA SER A 86 -2.29 -6.00 -0.84
C SER A 86 -2.09 -4.56 -0.32
N ARG A 87 -0.87 -4.04 -0.31
CA ARG A 87 -0.58 -2.66 0.13
C ARG A 87 -1.21 -1.60 -0.76
N LEU A 88 -1.19 -1.79 -2.08
CA LEU A 88 -1.91 -0.94 -3.01
C LEU A 88 -3.43 -0.96 -2.75
N HIS A 89 -4.01 -2.12 -2.41
CA HIS A 89 -5.41 -2.22 -2.02
C HIS A 89 -5.70 -1.41 -0.76
N LEU A 90 -4.83 -1.45 0.25
CA LEU A 90 -4.98 -0.61 1.45
C LEU A 90 -5.01 0.88 1.08
N LEU A 91 -4.09 1.34 0.24
CA LEU A 91 -4.05 2.75 -0.17
C LEU A 91 -5.28 3.17 -0.99
N ASP A 92 -5.72 2.36 -1.95
CA ASP A 92 -6.77 2.74 -2.89
C ASP A 92 -8.19 2.44 -2.37
N GLN A 93 -8.39 1.24 -1.85
CA GLN A 93 -9.72 0.75 -1.46
C GLN A 93 -10.07 1.08 0.00
N VAL A 94 -9.09 1.45 0.82
CA VAL A 94 -9.33 1.87 2.21
C VAL A 94 -9.08 3.37 2.36
N PHE A 95 -7.84 3.83 2.19
CA PHE A 95 -7.51 5.25 2.41
C PHE A 95 -8.21 6.18 1.41
N TYR A 96 -7.98 5.99 0.10
CA TYR A 96 -8.56 6.86 -0.91
C TYR A 96 -10.10 6.83 -0.88
N THR A 97 -10.69 5.64 -0.77
CA THR A 97 -12.16 5.48 -0.74
C THR A 97 -12.80 6.16 0.46
N GLU A 98 -12.25 5.99 1.68
CA GLU A 98 -12.83 6.62 2.87
C GLU A 98 -12.59 8.14 2.87
N LEU A 99 -11.42 8.60 2.43
CA LEU A 99 -11.13 10.03 2.28
C LEU A 99 -12.04 10.70 1.25
N MET A 100 -12.25 10.08 0.09
CA MET A 100 -13.16 10.59 -0.94
C MET A 100 -14.60 10.65 -0.44
N LYS A 101 -15.03 9.67 0.36
CA LYS A 101 -16.38 9.63 0.95
C LYS A 101 -16.57 10.76 1.95
N GLU A 102 -15.63 10.98 2.87
CA GLU A 102 -15.73 12.08 3.84
C GLU A 102 -15.56 13.46 3.19
N ALA A 103 -14.76 13.55 2.12
CA ALA A 103 -14.65 14.75 1.28
C ALA A 103 -15.98 15.13 0.64
N LYS A 104 -16.70 14.15 0.05
CA LYS A 104 -18.05 14.34 -0.53
C LYS A 104 -19.09 14.77 0.50
N ASN A 105 -18.94 14.30 1.73
CA ASN A 105 -19.78 14.71 2.85
C ASN A 105 -19.43 16.12 3.39
N GLY A 106 -18.40 16.76 2.87
CA GLY A 106 -17.94 18.09 3.29
C GLY A 106 -17.29 18.11 4.68
N LYS A 107 -16.89 16.96 5.22
CA LYS A 107 -16.44 16.81 6.62
C LYS A 107 -14.93 16.92 6.81
N THR A 108 -14.14 16.70 5.74
CA THR A 108 -12.68 16.64 5.82
C THR A 108 -12.01 17.65 4.87
N VAL A 109 -11.52 17.19 3.72
CA VAL A 109 -10.79 17.97 2.72
C VAL A 109 -11.56 17.98 1.40
N PRO A 110 -11.32 18.96 0.50
CA PRO A 110 -11.94 18.96 -0.82
C PRO A 110 -11.58 17.70 -1.62
N GLU A 111 -12.49 17.21 -2.45
CA GLU A 111 -12.26 16.03 -3.31
C GLU A 111 -11.03 16.18 -4.19
N GLU A 112 -10.77 17.38 -4.71
CA GLU A 112 -9.59 17.64 -5.55
C GLU A 112 -8.27 17.46 -4.79
N VAL A 113 -8.24 17.77 -3.50
CA VAL A 113 -7.06 17.53 -2.66
C VAL A 113 -6.83 16.02 -2.52
N VAL A 114 -7.87 15.23 -2.30
CA VAL A 114 -7.74 13.77 -2.21
C VAL A 114 -7.21 13.21 -3.54
N LYS A 115 -7.78 13.63 -4.68
CA LYS A 115 -7.28 13.23 -6.00
C LYS A 115 -5.81 13.62 -6.21
N MET A 116 -5.40 14.82 -5.76
CA MET A 116 -4.00 15.25 -5.84
C MET A 116 -3.08 14.45 -4.93
N ILE A 117 -3.52 14.03 -3.74
CA ILE A 117 -2.71 13.19 -2.83
C ILE A 117 -2.45 11.82 -3.49
N PHE A 118 -3.48 11.16 -4.00
CA PHE A 118 -3.33 9.79 -4.51
C PHE A 118 -2.95 9.74 -6.01
N SER A 119 -3.04 10.85 -6.74
CA SER A 119 -2.66 10.94 -8.16
C SER A 119 -3.27 9.80 -8.99
N ASN A 120 -2.45 9.07 -9.75
CA ASN A 120 -2.83 7.92 -10.56
C ASN A 120 -2.67 6.56 -9.83
N LEU A 121 -2.61 6.54 -8.49
CA LEU A 121 -2.43 5.31 -7.71
C LEU A 121 -3.50 4.25 -7.99
N SER A 122 -4.76 4.65 -8.18
CA SER A 122 -5.83 3.73 -8.52
C SER A 122 -5.54 2.96 -9.82
N SER A 123 -4.91 3.63 -10.78
CA SER A 123 -4.47 2.99 -12.02
C SER A 123 -3.33 2.00 -11.75
N ILE A 124 -2.38 2.35 -10.85
CA ILE A 124 -1.30 1.47 -10.40
C ILE A 124 -1.89 0.19 -9.80
N TYR A 125 -2.78 0.35 -8.83
CA TYR A 125 -3.48 -0.76 -8.19
C TYR A 125 -4.21 -1.66 -9.18
N GLN A 126 -5.03 -1.09 -10.06
CA GLN A 126 -5.84 -1.87 -10.98
C GLN A 126 -5.01 -2.76 -11.90
N PHE A 127 -3.88 -2.26 -12.40
CA PHE A 127 -3.01 -3.07 -13.24
C PHE A 127 -2.37 -4.23 -12.48
N HIS A 128 -1.78 -3.93 -11.33
CA HIS A 128 -1.11 -4.95 -10.53
C HIS A 128 -2.11 -6.01 -10.05
N ALA A 129 -3.29 -5.60 -9.58
CA ALA A 129 -4.32 -6.51 -9.07
C ALA A 129 -5.07 -7.30 -10.16
N LYS A 130 -5.39 -6.69 -11.31
CA LYS A 130 -6.25 -7.30 -12.33
C LYS A 130 -5.49 -7.95 -13.48
N PHE A 131 -4.21 -7.60 -13.68
CA PHE A 131 -3.45 -8.08 -14.84
C PHE A 131 -2.14 -8.75 -14.42
N PHE A 132 -1.27 -8.07 -13.67
CA PHE A 132 0.07 -8.58 -13.42
C PHE A 132 0.10 -9.75 -12.42
N LEU A 133 -0.50 -9.59 -11.24
CA LEU A 133 -0.55 -10.65 -10.23
C LEU A 133 -1.27 -11.91 -10.73
N PRO A 134 -2.46 -11.84 -11.37
CA PRO A 134 -3.11 -13.04 -11.90
C PRO A 134 -2.27 -13.78 -12.96
N GLU A 135 -1.53 -13.04 -13.80
CA GLU A 135 -0.65 -13.64 -14.80
C GLU A 135 0.54 -14.37 -14.15
N LEU A 136 1.14 -13.78 -13.10
CA LEU A 136 2.18 -14.43 -12.30
C LEU A 136 1.65 -15.68 -11.59
N GLN A 137 0.49 -15.59 -10.94
CA GLN A 137 -0.14 -16.75 -10.26
C GLN A 137 -0.35 -17.90 -11.24
N LYS A 138 -0.99 -17.63 -12.39
CA LYS A 138 -1.21 -18.62 -13.44
C LYS A 138 0.09 -19.24 -13.94
N ARG A 139 1.16 -18.44 -14.07
CA ARG A 139 2.48 -18.95 -14.48
C ARG A 139 3.08 -19.89 -13.45
N MET A 140 2.96 -19.56 -12.17
CA MET A 140 3.51 -20.40 -11.10
C MET A 140 2.71 -21.69 -10.89
N GLU A 141 1.39 -21.66 -11.13
CA GLU A 141 0.54 -22.86 -11.12
C GLU A 141 0.93 -23.86 -12.23
N ASP A 142 1.30 -23.37 -13.42
CA ASP A 142 1.69 -24.18 -14.58
C ASP A 142 3.20 -24.18 -14.86
N TRP A 143 4.02 -24.02 -13.81
CA TRP A 143 5.47 -23.91 -13.95
C TRP A 143 6.10 -25.11 -14.65
N SER A 144 5.60 -26.32 -14.36
CA SER A 144 6.15 -27.56 -14.95
C SER A 144 6.05 -27.60 -16.47
N SER A 145 5.02 -26.98 -17.04
CA SER A 145 4.78 -26.96 -18.48
C SER A 145 5.44 -25.77 -19.17
N ASN A 146 5.62 -24.66 -18.44
CA ASN A 146 6.18 -23.43 -18.98
C ASN A 146 7.08 -22.71 -17.95
N PRO A 147 8.30 -23.22 -17.69
CA PRO A 147 9.18 -22.74 -16.62
C PRO A 147 9.90 -21.44 -17.03
N ARG A 148 9.15 -20.35 -17.10
CA ARG A 148 9.63 -19.05 -17.56
C ARG A 148 8.86 -17.92 -16.90
N ILE A 149 9.40 -16.70 -16.82
CA ILE A 149 8.66 -15.49 -16.37
C ILE A 149 9.03 -14.24 -17.14
N GLY A 150 10.03 -14.29 -18.03
CA GLY A 150 10.48 -13.14 -18.80
C GLY A 150 9.33 -12.49 -19.55
N ASP A 151 8.56 -13.27 -20.30
CA ASP A 151 7.36 -12.81 -21.04
C ASP A 151 6.29 -12.15 -20.15
N VAL A 152 6.12 -12.58 -18.90
CA VAL A 152 5.20 -11.95 -17.93
C VAL A 152 5.76 -10.63 -17.45
N ILE A 153 7.05 -10.56 -17.10
CA ILE A 153 7.73 -9.33 -16.68
C ILE A 153 7.74 -8.30 -17.82
N GLN A 154 7.84 -8.73 -19.08
CA GLN A 154 7.75 -7.83 -20.23
C GLN A 154 6.42 -7.05 -20.29
N LYS A 155 5.35 -7.56 -19.69
CA LYS A 155 4.05 -6.88 -19.61
C LYS A 155 4.06 -5.72 -18.59
N LEU A 156 4.93 -5.73 -17.58
CA LEU A 156 5.16 -4.57 -16.70
C LEU A 156 5.73 -3.38 -17.45
N ALA A 157 6.47 -3.68 -18.50
CA ALA A 157 7.40 -2.76 -19.09
C ALA A 157 6.67 -1.53 -19.71
N PRO A 158 5.62 -1.67 -20.54
CA PRO A 158 4.83 -0.54 -21.03
C PRO A 158 4.14 0.27 -19.93
N PHE A 159 3.85 -0.40 -18.81
CA PHE A 159 3.16 0.17 -17.67
C PHE A 159 4.06 1.09 -16.84
N LEU A 160 5.38 0.86 -16.83
CA LEU A 160 6.31 1.65 -16.03
C LEU A 160 6.10 3.15 -16.20
N LYS A 161 5.79 3.65 -17.40
CA LYS A 161 5.54 5.08 -17.69
C LYS A 161 4.63 5.78 -16.68
N MET A 162 3.61 5.13 -16.15
CA MET A 162 2.67 5.80 -15.24
C MET A 162 3.17 5.94 -13.80
N TYR A 163 4.19 5.17 -13.40
CA TYR A 163 4.87 5.43 -12.13
C TYR A 163 5.52 6.82 -12.09
N GLY A 164 5.66 7.49 -13.23
CA GLY A 164 6.51 8.68 -13.41
C GLY A 164 5.69 9.90 -13.11
N GLU A 165 4.42 9.85 -13.51
CA GLU A 165 3.39 10.71 -13.00
C GLU A 165 3.25 10.56 -11.47
N TYR A 166 3.21 9.33 -10.94
CA TYR A 166 3.11 9.10 -9.50
C TYR A 166 4.30 9.68 -8.73
N VAL A 167 5.53 9.33 -9.14
CA VAL A 167 6.78 9.80 -8.51
C VAL A 167 6.90 11.32 -8.61
N LYS A 168 6.58 11.91 -9.77
CA LYS A 168 6.61 13.37 -9.94
C LYS A 168 5.65 14.09 -9.00
N ASN A 169 4.52 13.47 -8.67
CA ASN A 169 3.52 14.03 -7.77
C ASN A 169 3.81 13.73 -6.28
N PHE A 170 4.72 12.81 -5.97
CA PHE A 170 4.91 12.29 -4.62
C PHE A 170 5.23 13.37 -3.58
N ASP A 171 6.18 14.27 -3.87
CA ASP A 171 6.53 15.36 -2.95
C ASP A 171 5.33 16.27 -2.66
N LYS A 172 4.52 16.56 -3.69
CA LYS A 172 3.33 17.37 -3.53
C LYS A 172 2.26 16.66 -2.70
N ALA A 173 2.10 15.36 -2.88
CA ALA A 173 1.19 14.56 -2.08
C ALA A 173 1.58 14.57 -0.59
N VAL A 174 2.87 14.39 -0.28
CA VAL A 174 3.38 14.45 1.10
C VAL A 174 3.14 15.83 1.72
N GLU A 175 3.42 16.91 0.98
CA GLU A 175 3.15 18.28 1.42
C GLU A 175 1.65 18.48 1.74
N LEU A 176 0.76 18.02 0.84
CA LEU A 176 -0.69 18.13 1.04
C LEU A 176 -1.16 17.35 2.27
N ILE A 177 -0.65 16.14 2.50
CA ILE A 177 -0.99 15.36 3.70
C ILE A 177 -0.60 16.14 4.95
N THR A 178 0.61 16.72 5.00
CA THR A 178 1.08 17.51 6.15
C THR A 178 0.20 18.74 6.36
N VAL A 179 0.02 19.56 5.32
CA VAL A 179 -0.78 20.79 5.40
C VAL A 179 -2.21 20.53 5.84
N TRP A 180 -2.85 19.49 5.31
CA TRP A 180 -4.24 19.18 5.66
C TRP A 180 -4.39 18.46 7.00
N SER A 181 -3.37 17.74 7.46
CA SER A 181 -3.35 17.20 8.82
C SER A 181 -3.30 18.31 9.86
N GLU A 182 -2.61 19.41 9.59
CA GLU A 182 -2.58 20.58 10.48
C GLU A 182 -3.84 21.44 10.37
N LYS A 183 -4.37 21.59 9.15
CA LYS A 183 -5.51 22.47 8.86
C LYS A 183 -6.86 21.86 9.25
N SER A 184 -7.02 20.54 9.20
CA SER A 184 -8.29 19.85 9.36
C SER A 184 -8.17 18.71 10.37
N PRO A 185 -8.58 18.93 11.63
CA PRO A 185 -8.61 17.87 12.65
C PRO A 185 -9.41 16.62 12.20
N PRO A 186 -10.57 16.74 11.53
CA PRO A 186 -11.29 15.56 11.02
C PRO A 186 -10.49 14.75 10.00
N PHE A 187 -9.66 15.39 9.17
CA PHE A 187 -8.77 14.69 8.25
C PHE A 187 -7.65 13.98 9.01
N GLN A 188 -7.04 14.64 9.98
CA GLN A 188 -5.99 14.06 10.81
C GLN A 188 -6.49 12.84 11.60
N GLU A 189 -7.66 12.93 12.23
CA GLU A 189 -8.31 11.84 12.97
C GLU A 189 -8.59 10.64 12.07
N LEU A 190 -9.15 10.88 10.89
CA LEU A 190 -9.43 9.82 9.92
C LEU A 190 -8.15 9.10 9.46
N ILE A 191 -7.08 9.85 9.16
CA ILE A 191 -5.79 9.27 8.82
C ILE A 191 -5.24 8.45 10.00
N ALA A 192 -5.31 8.99 11.22
CA ALA A 192 -4.85 8.29 12.42
C ALA A 192 -5.60 6.97 12.65
N ASP A 193 -6.93 6.98 12.53
CA ASP A 193 -7.79 5.81 12.71
C ASP A 193 -7.41 4.66 11.75
N ILE A 194 -7.16 5.00 10.49
CA ILE A 194 -6.75 3.99 9.49
C ILE A 194 -5.32 3.52 9.77
N GLN A 195 -4.40 4.43 10.13
CA GLN A 195 -2.99 4.11 10.40
C GLN A 195 -2.80 3.16 11.60
N VAL A 196 -3.64 3.28 12.65
CA VAL A 196 -3.61 2.38 13.80
C VAL A 196 -3.77 0.91 13.37
N CYS A 197 -4.52 0.66 12.30
CA CYS A 197 -4.72 -0.68 11.75
C CYS A 197 -3.64 -1.09 10.73
N ALA A 198 -2.98 -0.10 10.11
CA ALA A 198 -2.06 -0.30 9.00
C ALA A 198 -0.59 -0.43 9.42
N ASN A 199 -0.27 -0.27 10.72
CA ASN A 199 1.06 -0.39 11.33
C ASN A 199 2.14 0.61 10.85
N LEU A 200 1.90 1.40 9.80
CA LEU A 200 2.77 2.46 9.28
C LEU A 200 1.93 3.69 8.92
N THR A 201 2.59 4.84 8.75
CA THR A 201 1.91 6.08 8.32
C THR A 201 1.50 6.01 6.85
N LEU A 202 0.52 6.82 6.44
CA LEU A 202 0.07 6.89 5.05
C LEU A 202 1.24 7.20 4.10
N GLN A 203 2.11 8.14 4.46
CA GLN A 203 3.29 8.51 3.65
C GLN A 203 4.24 7.33 3.45
N HIS A 204 4.43 6.48 4.48
CA HIS A 204 5.28 5.30 4.36
C HIS A 204 4.69 4.27 3.38
N HIS A 205 3.38 4.01 3.46
CA HIS A 205 2.72 3.14 2.47
C HIS A 205 2.80 3.73 1.06
N MET A 206 2.67 5.05 0.92
CA MET A 206 2.76 5.74 -0.37
C MET A 206 4.17 5.73 -0.99
N LEU A 207 5.23 5.41 -0.23
CA LEU A 207 6.58 5.18 -0.75
C LEU A 207 6.74 3.82 -1.42
N GLU A 208 5.91 2.83 -1.07
CA GLU A 208 6.07 1.46 -1.58
C GLU A 208 6.06 1.38 -3.11
N PRO A 209 5.18 2.09 -3.86
CA PRO A 209 5.21 2.08 -5.32
C PRO A 209 6.54 2.60 -5.90
N VAL A 210 7.17 3.58 -5.24
CA VAL A 210 8.48 4.12 -5.64
C VAL A 210 9.57 3.08 -5.44
N GLN A 211 9.53 2.37 -4.30
CA GLN A 211 10.51 1.34 -3.94
C GLN A 211 10.34 0.03 -4.72
N ARG A 212 9.13 -0.27 -5.22
CA ARG A 212 8.86 -1.50 -5.97
C ARG A 212 9.62 -1.54 -7.29
N ILE A 213 9.82 -0.39 -7.94
CA ILE A 213 10.48 -0.32 -9.25
C ILE A 213 11.94 -0.83 -9.21
N PRO A 214 12.82 -0.35 -8.31
CA PRO A 214 14.15 -0.94 -8.14
C PRO A 214 14.14 -2.44 -7.80
N ARG A 215 13.13 -2.92 -7.07
CA ARG A 215 13.04 -4.34 -6.69
C ARG A 215 12.79 -5.24 -7.91
N TYR A 216 11.95 -4.83 -8.86
CA TYR A 216 11.79 -5.58 -10.11
C TYR A 216 13.10 -5.69 -10.88
N GLU A 217 13.93 -4.64 -10.89
CA GLU A 217 15.24 -4.66 -11.54
C GLU A 217 16.17 -5.71 -10.92
N LEU A 218 16.25 -5.73 -9.60
CA LEU A 218 17.11 -6.67 -8.87
C LEU A 218 16.65 -8.12 -9.08
N LEU A 219 15.35 -8.38 -8.91
CA LEU A 219 14.76 -9.71 -9.13
C LEU A 219 14.98 -10.18 -10.57
N LEU A 220 14.80 -9.31 -11.56
CA LEU A 220 15.03 -9.66 -12.96
C LEU A 220 16.51 -9.96 -13.25
N LYS A 221 17.45 -9.15 -12.71
CA LYS A 221 18.89 -9.39 -12.85
C LYS A 221 19.32 -10.70 -12.21
N ASP A 222 18.80 -11.00 -11.02
CA ASP A 222 19.10 -12.25 -10.33
C ASP A 222 18.48 -13.43 -11.07
N TYR A 223 17.25 -13.30 -11.59
CA TYR A 223 16.60 -14.30 -12.42
C TYR A 223 17.43 -14.64 -13.66
N VAL A 224 17.86 -13.63 -14.44
CA VAL A 224 18.71 -13.79 -15.62
C VAL A 224 20.04 -14.49 -15.28
N ARG A 225 20.62 -14.20 -14.12
CA ARG A 225 21.87 -14.82 -13.65
C ARG A 225 21.69 -16.30 -13.33
N LYS A 226 20.51 -16.69 -12.85
CA LYS A 226 20.18 -18.07 -12.45
C LYS A 226 19.57 -18.90 -13.58
N LEU A 227 19.10 -18.27 -14.65
CA LEU A 227 18.64 -18.99 -15.85
C LEU A 227 19.76 -19.88 -16.43
N PRO A 228 19.42 -21.07 -16.96
CA PRO A 228 20.33 -21.84 -17.79
C PRO A 228 20.84 -21.03 -19.00
N PRO A 229 22.07 -21.28 -19.50
CA PRO A 229 22.61 -20.58 -20.67
C PRO A 229 21.70 -20.72 -21.90
N GLU A 230 21.18 -21.92 -22.15
CA GLU A 230 20.31 -22.26 -23.28
C GLU A 230 18.81 -21.99 -23.00
N SER A 231 18.48 -21.24 -21.94
CA SER A 231 17.08 -20.96 -21.63
C SER A 231 16.47 -20.06 -22.69
N PRO A 232 15.33 -20.44 -23.31
CA PRO A 232 14.63 -19.58 -24.26
C PRO A 232 14.10 -18.29 -23.61
N ASP A 233 13.92 -18.29 -22.27
CA ASP A 233 13.45 -17.13 -21.52
C ASP A 233 14.53 -16.06 -21.31
N ARG A 234 15.81 -16.40 -21.56
CA ARG A 234 16.92 -15.47 -21.40
C ARG A 234 16.74 -14.25 -22.28
N ALA A 235 16.38 -14.45 -23.55
CA ALA A 235 16.15 -13.34 -24.48
C ALA A 235 15.02 -12.42 -23.98
N ASP A 236 13.92 -13.01 -23.51
CA ASP A 236 12.77 -12.27 -22.99
C ASP A 236 13.08 -11.50 -21.70
N ALA A 237 13.90 -12.09 -20.82
CA ALA A 237 14.34 -11.47 -19.57
C ALA A 237 15.45 -10.42 -19.76
N GLU A 238 16.34 -10.60 -20.74
CA GLU A 238 17.47 -9.69 -21.04
C GLU A 238 17.09 -8.55 -22.00
N SER A 239 16.14 -8.76 -22.92
CA SER A 239 15.69 -7.81 -23.96
C SER A 239 15.39 -6.42 -23.40
N LYS A 240 15.13 -6.32 -22.10
CA LYS A 240 14.65 -5.12 -21.43
C LYS A 240 15.46 -4.72 -20.18
N GLY A 241 16.54 -5.42 -19.83
CA GLY A 241 17.29 -5.17 -18.60
C GLY A 241 18.09 -3.85 -18.55
N SER A 242 18.46 -3.27 -19.70
CA SER A 242 19.46 -2.18 -19.76
C SER A 242 18.91 -0.80 -20.15
N GLY A 243 17.70 -0.71 -20.72
CA GLY A 243 17.12 0.56 -21.21
C GLY A 243 15.87 1.07 -20.50
N TRP A 244 15.20 0.23 -19.69
CA TRP A 244 13.83 0.48 -19.22
C TRP A 244 13.75 1.41 -18.00
N LEU A 245 14.83 1.49 -17.22
CA LEU A 245 14.92 2.27 -15.98
C LEU A 245 15.80 3.51 -16.11
N CYS A 246 16.59 3.64 -17.18
CA CYS A 246 17.47 4.80 -17.40
C CYS A 246 16.74 6.17 -17.34
N PRO A 247 15.50 6.33 -17.87
CA PRO A 247 14.77 7.58 -17.71
C PRO A 247 14.35 7.87 -16.25
N TRP A 248 14.32 6.84 -15.39
CA TRP A 248 13.80 6.89 -14.02
C TRP A 248 14.85 7.17 -12.98
N TRP A 249 16.08 6.67 -13.17
CA TRP A 249 17.20 7.02 -12.30
C TRP A 249 17.51 8.53 -12.33
N GLY A 250 17.20 9.22 -13.44
CA GLY A 250 17.26 10.69 -13.51
C GLY A 250 16.21 11.40 -12.64
N ALA A 251 15.01 10.83 -12.47
CA ALA A 251 13.93 11.40 -11.67
C ALA A 251 13.99 10.97 -10.20
N ALA A 252 14.28 9.70 -9.91
CA ALA A 252 14.46 9.15 -8.56
C ALA A 252 15.80 9.56 -7.91
N GLY A 253 16.76 10.06 -8.70
CA GLY A 253 18.03 10.59 -8.23
C GLY A 253 17.92 11.81 -7.30
N TRP A 254 16.74 12.43 -7.18
CA TRP A 254 16.43 13.46 -6.18
C TRP A 254 16.01 12.86 -4.82
N VAL A 255 15.33 11.72 -4.79
CA VAL A 255 14.82 11.09 -3.55
C VAL A 255 15.94 10.42 -2.74
N TYR A 256 17.04 10.01 -3.38
CA TYR A 256 18.18 9.35 -2.71
C TYR A 256 19.41 10.23 -2.49
N ARG A 257 19.43 11.47 -3.01
CA ARG A 257 20.58 12.38 -2.86
C ARG A 257 20.27 13.48 -1.85
N GLY A 258 20.09 13.05 -0.61
CA GLY A 258 19.74 13.90 0.52
C GLY A 258 20.63 13.67 1.74
N THR A 259 21.95 13.58 1.57
CA THR A 259 22.99 13.96 2.55
C THR A 259 24.33 13.90 1.82
N ASP A 260 24.75 15.01 1.22
CA ASP A 260 26.16 15.41 1.16
C ASP A 260 26.17 16.84 0.63
N SER A 261 26.19 17.76 1.59
CA SER A 261 26.52 19.17 1.36
C SER A 261 28.04 19.27 1.26
N PRO A 262 28.61 20.04 0.33
CA PRO A 262 29.84 20.75 0.63
C PRO A 262 29.57 21.89 1.62
#